data_AF-A0A6G1RS87-F1
#
_entry.id   AF-A0A6G1RS87-F1
#
_cell.length_a   1.000
_cell.length_b   1.000
_cell.length_c   1.000
_cell.angle_alpha   90.00
_cell.angle_beta   90.00
_cell.angle_gamma   90.00
#
_symmetry.space_group_name_H-M   'P 1'
#
loop_
_entity.id
_entity.type
_entity.pdbx_description
1 polymer ?
#
loop_
_entity_poly.entity_id
_entity_poly.type
_entity_poly.pdbx_seq_one_letter_code
_entity_poly.pdbx_strand_id
1 'polypeptide(L)'
;MTSVKEILGLILAFGNYMNGGNRTRRQADGFGLEILPKLKDVKSRDNGINLVDYVVIYYLRHCDKEAGTDKSIFPLPEPQDFFQASQVKFEDLIKDLRKLKRDLEASEKQMKLVCRESSEEHLQPFKEKLEEFFQKAKEERKKEESSLENAQKCFEETVGYFGIKPKPGEKEITPNYVFMVWYEFCSDFKTIWKRESKSISKERIKVAQQSVNKLTGEKKVETKKINPTASLKERLRQKEANVTAN
;
A
#
# COMPACT_ATOMS: atom_id res chain seq x y z
N MET A 1 6.42 -5.52 5.60
CA MET A 1 6.66 -4.07 5.85
C MET A 1 8.11 -3.64 5.58
N THR A 2 8.92 -4.41 4.84
CA THR A 2 10.26 -3.99 4.40
C THR A 2 10.23 -2.85 3.37
N SER A 3 9.15 -2.77 2.58
CA SER A 3 8.99 -1.87 1.45
C SER A 3 8.96 -0.37 1.80
N VAL A 4 8.37 0.04 2.93
CA VAL A 4 8.36 1.48 3.32
C VAL A 4 9.79 1.99 3.56
N LYS A 5 10.60 1.20 4.29
CA LYS A 5 12.00 1.56 4.58
C LYS A 5 12.83 1.58 3.30
N GLU A 6 12.56 0.67 2.36
CA GLU A 6 13.21 0.67 1.04
C GLU A 6 12.88 1.94 0.24
N ILE A 7 11.61 2.36 0.19
CA ILE A 7 11.23 3.60 -0.49
C ILE A 7 11.89 4.82 0.16
N LEU A 8 11.86 4.93 1.49
CA LEU A 8 12.54 6.01 2.20
C LEU A 8 14.06 5.98 1.98
N GLY A 9 14.66 4.78 1.90
CA GLY A 9 16.07 4.58 1.59
C GLY A 9 16.44 5.04 0.16
N LEU A 10 15.59 4.75 -0.83
CA LEU A 10 15.75 5.25 -2.19
C LEU A 10 15.71 6.78 -2.23
N ILE A 11 14.73 7.39 -1.55
CA ILE A 11 14.62 8.85 -1.44
C ILE A 11 15.87 9.44 -0.79
N LEU A 12 16.36 8.85 0.29
CA LEU A 12 17.58 9.30 0.97
C LEU A 12 18.79 9.20 0.04
N ALA A 13 18.96 8.06 -0.65
CA ALA A 13 20.07 7.82 -1.57
C ALA A 13 20.07 8.83 -2.73
N PHE A 14 18.92 9.03 -3.38
CA PHE A 14 18.80 9.99 -4.48
C PHE A 14 18.98 11.43 -3.98
N GLY A 15 18.39 11.77 -2.84
CA GLY A 15 18.58 13.08 -2.21
C GLY A 15 20.06 13.37 -1.92
N ASN A 16 20.78 12.41 -1.36
CA ASN A 16 22.22 12.54 -1.07
C ASN A 16 23.05 12.70 -2.35
N TYR A 17 22.73 11.93 -3.40
CA TYR A 17 23.40 12.06 -4.70
C TYR A 17 23.17 13.44 -5.32
N MET A 18 21.91 13.90 -5.38
CA MET A 18 21.54 15.17 -5.99
C MET A 18 22.09 16.39 -5.21
N ASN A 19 22.25 16.28 -3.90
CA ASN A 19 22.80 17.34 -3.05
C ASN A 19 24.32 17.24 -2.84
N GLY A 20 25.03 16.39 -3.58
CA GLY A 20 26.47 16.12 -3.38
C GLY A 20 27.39 17.35 -3.49
N GLY A 21 26.97 18.42 -4.17
CA GLY A 21 27.70 19.70 -4.25
C GLY A 21 27.39 20.68 -3.11
N ASN A 22 26.38 20.41 -2.28
CA ASN A 22 25.95 21.29 -1.21
C ASN A 22 26.55 20.87 0.14
N ARG A 23 27.47 21.67 0.70
CA ARG A 23 28.17 21.36 1.96
C ARG A 23 27.25 21.10 3.16
N THR A 24 26.03 21.66 3.20
CA THR A 24 25.11 21.49 4.35
C THR A 24 24.07 20.41 4.17
N ARG A 25 23.84 19.95 2.92
CA ARG A 25 22.82 18.94 2.58
C ARG A 25 23.40 17.65 2.01
N ARG A 26 24.71 17.60 1.81
CA ARG A 26 25.45 16.41 1.39
C ARG A 26 25.55 15.43 2.57
N GLN A 27 25.35 14.14 2.31
CA GLN A 27 25.51 13.05 3.28
C GLN A 27 24.60 13.18 4.52
N ALA A 28 23.30 13.37 4.29
CA ALA A 28 22.33 13.25 5.36
C ALA A 28 22.14 11.77 5.76
N ASP A 29 21.96 11.52 7.05
CA ASP A 29 21.60 10.20 7.61
C ASP A 29 20.07 9.96 7.60
N GLY A 30 19.29 11.00 7.32
CA GLY A 30 17.84 10.96 7.26
C GLY A 30 17.25 12.31 6.81
N PHE A 31 15.93 12.37 6.75
CA PHE A 31 15.19 13.58 6.38
C PHE A 31 13.86 13.64 7.16
N GLY A 32 13.34 14.84 7.37
CA GLY A 32 12.01 15.04 7.97
C GLY A 32 10.89 14.63 7.00
N LEU A 33 9.84 13.98 7.50
CA LEU A 33 8.76 13.47 6.66
C LEU A 33 8.00 14.57 5.89
N GLU A 34 8.04 15.82 6.35
CA GLU A 34 7.44 16.98 5.68
C GLU A 34 7.98 17.25 4.27
N ILE A 35 9.07 16.58 3.88
CA ILE A 35 9.61 16.65 2.52
C ILE A 35 8.89 15.73 1.54
N LEU A 36 8.22 14.68 2.01
CA LEU A 36 7.63 13.66 1.12
C LEU A 36 6.64 14.24 0.09
N PRO A 37 5.68 15.12 0.46
CA PRO A 37 4.77 15.70 -0.51
C PRO A 37 5.45 16.69 -1.47
N LYS A 38 6.62 17.23 -1.09
CA LYS A 38 7.38 18.22 -1.87
C LYS A 38 8.26 17.58 -2.94
N LEU A 39 8.46 16.26 -2.90
CA LEU A 39 9.29 15.54 -3.88
C LEU A 39 8.76 15.70 -5.32
N LYS A 40 7.45 15.89 -5.48
CA LYS A 40 6.83 16.13 -6.80
C LYS A 40 7.23 17.46 -7.46
N ASP A 41 7.72 18.40 -6.65
CA ASP A 41 8.17 19.71 -7.13
C ASP A 41 9.60 19.66 -7.69
N VAL A 42 10.34 18.59 -7.40
CA VAL A 42 11.69 18.36 -7.93
C VAL A 42 11.58 17.69 -9.29
N LYS A 43 11.75 18.47 -10.37
CA LYS A 43 11.51 18.06 -11.76
C LYS A 43 12.80 17.81 -12.54
N SER A 44 12.71 16.94 -13.55
CA SER A 44 13.75 16.79 -14.57
C SER A 44 13.92 18.08 -15.38
N ARG A 45 15.06 18.22 -16.08
CA ARG A 45 15.40 19.42 -16.87
C ARG A 45 14.34 19.76 -17.93
N ASP A 46 13.73 18.75 -18.51
CA ASP A 46 12.67 18.85 -19.53
C ASP A 46 11.25 18.88 -18.93
N ASN A 47 11.12 18.86 -17.60
CA ASN A 47 9.85 18.75 -16.86
C ASN A 47 9.02 17.51 -17.22
N GLY A 48 9.62 16.47 -17.81
CA GLY A 48 8.93 15.24 -18.20
C GLY A 48 8.56 14.33 -17.02
N ILE A 49 9.38 14.31 -15.97
CA ILE A 49 9.16 13.52 -14.75
C ILE A 49 9.58 14.31 -13.50
N ASN A 50 9.04 13.97 -12.34
CA ASN A 50 9.53 14.46 -11.05
C ASN A 50 10.27 13.37 -10.24
N LEU A 51 10.77 13.72 -9.06
CA LEU A 51 11.54 12.80 -8.22
C LEU A 51 10.67 11.64 -7.69
N VAL A 52 9.36 11.84 -7.46
CA VAL A 52 8.44 10.74 -7.12
C VAL A 52 8.31 9.79 -8.30
N ASP A 53 8.14 10.29 -9.52
CA ASP A 53 8.14 9.47 -10.73
C ASP A 53 9.40 8.61 -10.81
N TYR A 54 10.56 9.23 -10.62
CA TYR A 54 11.84 8.54 -10.70
C TYR A 54 11.99 7.45 -9.63
N VAL A 55 11.59 7.72 -8.38
CA VAL A 55 11.60 6.72 -7.29
C VAL A 55 10.70 5.53 -7.63
N VAL A 56 9.49 5.77 -8.12
CA VAL A 56 8.54 4.72 -8.47
C VAL A 56 9.06 3.87 -9.63
N ILE A 57 9.56 4.52 -10.69
CA ILE A 57 10.15 3.85 -11.85
C ILE A 57 11.33 2.98 -11.42
N TYR A 58 12.22 3.54 -10.59
CA TYR A 58 13.40 2.82 -10.12
C TYR A 58 13.00 1.61 -9.27
N TYR A 59 12.09 1.79 -8.31
CA TYR A 59 11.59 0.69 -7.48
C TYR A 59 10.98 -0.43 -8.33
N LEU A 60 10.10 -0.09 -9.28
CA LEU A 60 9.48 -1.09 -10.15
C LEU A 60 10.50 -1.80 -11.06
N ARG A 61 11.51 -1.10 -11.57
CA ARG A 61 12.47 -1.70 -12.50
C ARG A 61 13.61 -2.47 -11.81
N HIS A 62 13.92 -2.15 -10.56
CA HIS A 62 15.13 -2.66 -9.89
C HIS A 62 14.86 -3.38 -8.57
N CYS A 63 13.74 -3.12 -7.91
CA CYS A 63 13.42 -3.71 -6.60
C CYS A 63 12.29 -4.74 -6.71
N ASP A 64 11.23 -4.42 -7.46
CA ASP A 64 10.07 -5.30 -7.63
C ASP A 64 10.29 -6.31 -8.77
N LYS A 65 10.64 -7.55 -8.40
CA LYS A 65 10.83 -8.66 -9.35
C LYS A 65 9.56 -9.05 -10.11
N GLU A 66 8.40 -8.74 -9.55
CA GLU A 66 7.09 -9.05 -10.10
C GLU A 66 6.48 -7.86 -10.84
N ALA A 67 7.22 -6.76 -11.03
CA ALA A 67 6.70 -5.56 -11.68
C ALA A 67 5.99 -5.85 -13.01
N GLY A 68 4.79 -5.26 -13.14
CA GLY A 68 3.92 -5.44 -14.31
C GLY A 68 3.16 -6.78 -14.36
N THR A 69 3.20 -7.60 -13.31
CA THR A 69 2.30 -8.76 -13.13
C THR A 69 1.25 -8.47 -12.05
N ASP A 70 0.30 -9.40 -11.92
CA ASP A 70 -0.69 -9.46 -10.83
C ASP A 70 -0.08 -9.74 -9.45
N LYS A 71 1.18 -10.18 -9.40
CA LYS A 71 1.93 -10.44 -8.15
C LYS A 71 2.69 -9.21 -7.63
N SER A 72 2.77 -8.14 -8.41
CA SER A 72 3.34 -6.86 -7.97
C SER A 72 2.45 -6.22 -6.90
N ILE A 73 3.01 -5.97 -5.73
CA ILE A 73 2.28 -5.40 -4.58
C ILE A 73 2.70 -3.95 -4.39
N PHE A 74 1.72 -3.07 -4.17
CA PHE A 74 1.97 -1.68 -3.86
C PHE A 74 2.84 -1.55 -2.59
N PRO A 75 3.99 -0.84 -2.62
CA PRO A 75 4.99 -0.91 -1.56
C PRO A 75 4.70 -0.07 -0.32
N LEU A 76 3.65 0.77 -0.34
CA LEU A 76 3.30 1.68 0.75
C LEU A 76 1.91 1.31 1.30
N PRO A 77 1.55 1.78 2.51
CA PRO A 77 0.19 1.63 3.01
C PRO A 77 -0.81 2.35 2.11
N GLU A 78 -2.05 1.87 2.13
CA GLU A 78 -3.12 2.42 1.31
C GLU A 78 -3.38 3.89 1.66
N PRO A 79 -3.43 4.81 0.67
CA PRO A 79 -3.65 6.22 0.98
C PRO A 79 -4.94 6.46 1.76
N GLN A 80 -6.00 5.69 1.46
CA GLN A 80 -7.29 5.86 2.13
C GLN A 80 -7.22 5.61 3.64
N ASP A 81 -6.37 4.69 4.09
CA ASP A 81 -6.18 4.39 5.51
C ASP A 81 -5.56 5.61 6.22
N PHE A 82 -4.58 6.25 5.59
CA PHE A 82 -4.01 7.51 6.08
C PHE A 82 -5.04 8.63 6.10
N PHE A 83 -5.87 8.75 5.06
CA PHE A 83 -6.92 9.75 5.04
C PHE A 83 -7.90 9.55 6.21
N GLN A 84 -8.35 8.32 6.47
CA GLN A 84 -9.23 8.02 7.59
C GLN A 84 -8.57 8.32 8.94
N ALA A 85 -7.32 7.88 9.12
CA ALA A 85 -6.56 8.15 10.33
C ALA A 85 -6.34 9.66 10.58
N SER A 86 -6.21 10.45 9.50
CA SER A 86 -6.06 11.91 9.58
C SER A 86 -7.31 12.63 10.10
N GLN A 87 -8.48 11.99 10.08
CA GLN A 87 -9.74 12.58 10.57
C GLN A 87 -9.93 12.35 12.09
N VAL A 88 -9.08 11.53 12.71
CA VAL A 88 -9.17 11.22 14.14
C VAL A 88 -8.78 12.43 14.98
N LYS A 89 -9.62 12.74 15.98
CA LYS A 89 -9.37 13.74 17.01
C LYS A 89 -9.46 13.07 18.38
N PHE A 90 -8.31 12.82 18.99
CA PHE A 90 -8.26 12.09 20.26
C PHE A 90 -9.02 12.81 21.36
N GLU A 91 -8.98 14.15 21.41
CA GLU A 91 -9.68 14.94 22.42
C GLU A 91 -11.20 14.75 22.36
N ASP A 92 -11.75 14.62 21.15
CA ASP A 92 -13.18 14.41 20.95
C ASP A 92 -13.58 12.99 21.41
N LEU A 93 -12.79 11.98 21.04
CA LEU A 93 -13.00 10.59 21.51
C LEU A 93 -12.91 10.48 23.04
N ILE A 94 -11.94 11.15 23.66
CA ILE A 94 -11.80 11.20 25.13
C ILE A 94 -13.04 11.84 25.77
N LYS A 95 -13.54 12.96 25.21
CA LYS A 95 -14.74 13.63 25.72
C LYS A 95 -15.97 12.73 25.59
N ASP A 96 -16.12 12.05 24.47
CA ASP A 96 -17.25 11.15 24.20
C ASP A 96 -17.23 9.95 25.15
N LEU A 97 -16.09 9.33 25.39
CA LEU A 97 -15.97 8.23 26.37
C LEU A 97 -16.25 8.70 27.81
N ARG A 98 -15.76 9.88 28.19
CA ARG A 98 -16.10 10.48 29.51
C ARG A 98 -17.58 10.79 29.63
N LYS A 99 -18.24 11.22 28.55
CA LYS A 99 -19.68 11.43 28.53
C LYS A 99 -20.41 10.09 28.66
N LEU A 100 -20.06 9.09 27.86
CA LEU A 100 -20.63 7.75 27.92
C LEU A 100 -20.53 7.14 29.32
N LYS A 101 -19.38 7.31 30.00
CA LYS A 101 -19.21 6.88 31.39
C LYS A 101 -20.22 7.55 32.33
N ARG A 102 -20.37 8.87 32.25
CA ARG A 102 -21.30 9.63 33.11
C ARG A 102 -22.75 9.26 32.84
N ASP A 103 -23.12 9.13 31.57
CA ASP A 103 -24.48 8.76 31.15
C ASP A 103 -24.81 7.34 31.65
N LEU A 104 -23.88 6.39 31.52
CA LEU A 104 -24.05 5.02 32.01
C LEU A 104 -24.19 4.97 33.55
N GLU A 105 -23.38 5.74 34.29
CA GLU A 105 -23.46 5.82 35.74
C GLU A 105 -24.78 6.47 36.21
N ALA A 106 -25.28 7.47 35.50
CA ALA A 106 -26.56 8.10 35.79
C ALA A 106 -27.73 7.13 35.54
N SER A 107 -27.74 6.45 34.40
CA SER A 107 -28.77 5.45 34.08
C SER A 107 -28.76 4.26 35.03
N GLU A 108 -27.58 3.80 35.48
CA GLU A 108 -27.49 2.72 36.45
C GLU A 108 -28.07 3.13 37.81
N LYS A 109 -27.83 4.38 38.24
CA LYS A 109 -28.45 4.92 39.46
C LYS A 109 -29.98 4.97 39.35
N GLN A 110 -30.51 5.37 38.20
CA GLN A 110 -31.95 5.37 37.95
C GLN A 110 -32.53 3.96 37.96
N MET A 111 -31.87 2.99 37.32
CA MET A 111 -32.29 1.59 37.37
C MET A 111 -32.34 1.08 38.82
N LYS A 112 -31.31 1.35 39.61
CA LYS A 112 -31.27 0.96 41.03
C LYS A 112 -32.39 1.59 41.84
N LEU A 113 -32.78 2.84 41.53
CA LEU A 113 -33.90 3.52 42.15
C LEU A 113 -35.22 2.82 41.83
N VAL A 114 -35.49 2.54 40.54
CA VAL A 114 -36.69 1.82 40.08
C VAL A 114 -36.77 0.44 40.73
N CYS A 115 -35.67 -0.32 40.77
CA CYS A 115 -35.64 -1.62 41.42
C CYS A 115 -35.86 -1.54 42.94
N ARG A 116 -35.50 -0.43 43.59
CA ARG A 116 -35.74 -0.24 45.03
C ARG A 116 -37.19 0.13 45.34
N GLU A 117 -37.84 0.87 44.46
CA GLU A 117 -39.19 1.40 44.65
C GLU A 117 -40.30 0.49 44.11
N SER A 118 -39.95 -0.55 43.35
CA SER A 118 -40.91 -1.51 42.79
C SER A 118 -41.17 -2.69 43.74
N SER A 119 -42.39 -3.24 43.71
CA SER A 119 -42.71 -4.50 44.40
C SER A 119 -42.08 -5.71 43.69
N GLU A 120 -41.86 -6.80 44.44
CA GLU A 120 -41.16 -7.99 43.95
C GLU A 120 -41.84 -8.60 42.71
N GLU A 121 -43.18 -8.58 42.66
CA GLU A 121 -44.00 -9.07 41.54
C GLU A 121 -43.85 -8.25 40.25
N HIS A 122 -43.30 -7.03 40.32
CA HIS A 122 -43.13 -6.12 39.19
C HIS A 122 -41.65 -5.85 38.84
N LEU A 123 -40.71 -6.45 39.56
CA LEU A 123 -39.27 -6.26 39.32
C LEU A 123 -38.79 -6.86 38.00
N GLN A 124 -39.34 -8.02 37.64
CA GLN A 124 -38.90 -8.78 36.46
C GLN A 124 -39.84 -8.56 35.28
N PRO A 125 -39.30 -8.52 34.05
CA PRO A 125 -37.92 -8.80 33.64
C PRO A 125 -37.00 -7.57 33.65
N PHE A 126 -37.44 -6.42 34.18
CA PHE A 126 -36.73 -5.14 34.09
C PHE A 126 -35.35 -5.21 34.75
N LYS A 127 -35.28 -5.71 35.98
CA LYS A 127 -34.04 -5.80 36.75
C LYS A 127 -33.01 -6.69 36.04
N GLU A 128 -33.39 -7.92 35.71
CA GLU A 128 -32.49 -8.90 35.06
C GLU A 128 -31.91 -8.35 33.75
N LYS A 129 -32.77 -7.85 32.85
CA LYS A 129 -32.34 -7.34 31.55
C LYS A 129 -31.42 -6.13 31.67
N LEU A 130 -31.68 -5.23 32.63
CA LEU A 130 -30.83 -4.06 32.81
C LEU A 130 -29.52 -4.40 33.53
N GLU A 131 -29.51 -5.33 34.48
CA GLU A 131 -28.27 -5.79 35.11
C GLU A 131 -27.33 -6.40 34.05
N GLU A 132 -27.85 -7.24 33.16
CA GLU A 132 -27.09 -7.80 32.02
C GLU A 132 -26.59 -6.68 31.09
N PHE A 133 -27.46 -5.74 30.72
CA PHE A 133 -27.09 -4.59 29.88
C PHE A 133 -25.95 -3.78 30.50
N PHE A 134 -26.04 -3.40 31.78
CA PHE A 134 -25.03 -2.57 32.44
C PHE A 134 -23.71 -3.33 32.62
N GLN A 135 -23.75 -4.64 32.86
CA GLN A 135 -22.53 -5.45 32.91
C GLN A 135 -21.81 -5.40 31.56
N LYS A 136 -22.52 -5.71 30.47
CA LYS A 136 -21.97 -5.69 29.12
C LYS A 136 -21.48 -4.30 28.70
N ALA A 137 -22.28 -3.26 28.96
CA ALA A 137 -21.92 -1.88 28.60
C ALA A 137 -20.66 -1.40 29.33
N LYS A 138 -20.46 -1.79 30.60
CA LYS A 138 -19.23 -1.46 31.34
C LYS A 138 -18.00 -2.18 30.78
N GLU A 139 -18.15 -3.43 30.37
CA GLU A 139 -17.07 -4.22 29.75
C GLU A 139 -16.67 -3.63 28.40
N GLU A 140 -17.65 -3.35 27.53
CA GLU A 140 -17.43 -2.71 26.23
C GLU A 140 -16.79 -1.33 26.37
N ARG A 141 -17.28 -0.49 27.30
CA ARG A 141 -16.68 0.83 27.56
C ARG A 141 -15.22 0.72 27.99
N LYS A 142 -14.88 -0.20 28.90
CA LYS A 142 -13.48 -0.40 29.34
C LYS A 142 -12.59 -0.85 28.19
N LYS A 143 -13.10 -1.70 27.29
CA LYS A 143 -12.38 -2.14 26.11
C LYS A 143 -12.10 -0.96 25.17
N GLU A 144 -13.08 -0.07 24.98
CA GLU A 144 -12.91 1.12 24.16
C GLU A 144 -11.94 2.13 24.78
N GLU A 145 -12.00 2.36 26.10
CA GLU A 145 -11.03 3.17 26.85
C GLU A 145 -9.60 2.64 26.63
N SER A 146 -9.38 1.32 26.78
CA SER A 146 -8.07 0.71 26.54
C SER A 146 -7.63 0.78 25.08
N SER A 147 -8.57 0.66 24.13
CA SER A 147 -8.26 0.74 22.70
C SER A 147 -7.82 2.16 22.32
N LEU A 148 -8.47 3.19 22.88
CA LEU A 148 -8.09 4.58 22.69
C LEU A 148 -6.71 4.88 23.27
N GLU A 149 -6.43 4.45 24.51
CA GLU A 149 -5.11 4.61 25.14
C GLU A 149 -4.00 3.96 24.32
N ASN A 150 -4.23 2.74 23.84
CA ASN A 150 -3.29 2.04 22.97
C ASN A 150 -3.09 2.77 21.63
N ALA A 151 -4.15 3.30 21.02
CA ALA A 151 -4.05 4.06 19.78
C ALA A 151 -3.24 5.35 19.94
N GLN A 152 -3.44 6.07 21.05
CA GLN A 152 -2.65 7.27 21.38
C GLN A 152 -1.18 6.93 21.57
N LYS A 153 -0.87 5.87 22.33
CA LYS A 153 0.50 5.41 22.54
C LYS A 153 1.18 5.01 21.23
N CYS A 154 0.51 4.21 20.38
CA CYS A 154 1.04 3.84 19.07
C CYS A 154 1.30 5.07 18.18
N PHE A 155 0.44 6.09 18.25
CA PHE A 155 0.63 7.34 17.53
C PHE A 155 1.86 8.11 18.04
N GLU A 156 2.03 8.23 19.35
CA GLU A 156 3.21 8.86 19.97
C GLU A 156 4.51 8.13 19.61
N GLU A 157 4.51 6.80 19.66
CA GLU A 157 5.64 5.97 19.22
C GLU A 157 5.96 6.19 17.75
N THR A 158 4.94 6.30 16.89
CA THR A 158 5.11 6.57 15.45
C THR A 158 5.72 7.96 15.21
N VAL A 159 5.21 8.98 15.92
CA VAL A 159 5.75 10.35 15.88
C VAL A 159 7.22 10.37 16.32
N GLY A 160 7.54 9.68 17.40
CA GLY A 160 8.91 9.55 17.91
C GLY A 160 9.83 8.80 16.94
N TYR A 161 9.37 7.68 16.37
CA TYR A 161 10.14 6.87 15.43
C TYR A 161 10.56 7.67 14.18
N PHE A 162 9.66 8.50 13.65
CA PHE A 162 9.93 9.34 12.48
C PHE A 162 10.51 10.71 12.81
N GLY A 163 10.72 11.03 14.10
CA GLY A 163 11.27 12.31 14.53
C GLY A 163 10.44 13.52 14.10
N ILE A 164 9.12 13.36 13.98
CA ILE A 164 8.22 14.43 13.53
C ILE A 164 8.21 15.53 14.58
N LYS A 165 8.33 16.79 14.13
CA LYS A 165 8.29 17.97 15.00
C LYS A 165 6.96 18.71 14.80
N PRO A 166 6.43 19.39 15.83
CA PRO A 166 5.27 20.26 15.65
C PRO A 166 5.54 21.31 14.55
N LYS A 167 4.48 21.75 13.86
CA LYS A 167 4.61 22.87 12.93
C LYS A 167 5.01 24.14 13.69
N PRO A 168 5.67 25.11 13.04
CA PRO A 168 5.98 26.39 13.66
C PRO A 168 4.72 27.04 14.25
N GLY A 169 4.74 27.32 15.56
CA GLY A 169 3.61 27.90 16.29
C GLY A 169 2.59 26.89 16.84
N GLU A 170 2.68 25.61 16.49
CA GLU A 170 1.89 24.53 17.09
C GLU A 170 2.63 23.90 18.26
N LYS A 171 1.89 23.55 19.32
CA LYS A 171 2.46 22.92 20.53
C LYS A 171 2.44 21.39 20.47
N GLU A 172 1.51 20.84 19.70
CA GLU A 172 1.20 19.41 19.69
C GLU A 172 1.18 18.89 18.25
N ILE A 173 1.52 17.62 18.08
CA ILE A 173 1.47 16.94 16.80
C ILE A 173 0.13 16.21 16.70
N THR A 174 -0.67 16.57 15.70
CA THR A 174 -1.99 15.98 15.50
C THR A 174 -1.95 14.79 14.54
N PRO A 175 -2.86 13.81 14.66
CA PRO A 175 -3.05 12.75 13.66
C PRO A 175 -3.21 13.31 12.26
N ASN A 176 -3.97 14.40 12.12
CA ASN A 176 -4.17 15.06 10.85
C ASN A 176 -2.86 15.46 10.18
N TYR A 177 -1.97 16.15 10.90
CA TYR A 177 -0.70 16.60 10.34
C TYR A 177 0.16 15.42 9.85
N VAL A 178 0.33 14.40 10.70
CA VAL A 178 1.20 13.25 10.38
C VAL A 178 0.64 12.45 9.20
N PHE A 179 -0.64 12.11 9.26
CA PHE A 179 -1.23 11.22 8.27
C PHE A 179 -1.56 11.91 6.95
N MET A 180 -1.78 13.23 6.91
CA MET A 180 -1.94 13.96 5.64
C MET A 180 -0.63 14.00 4.83
N VAL A 181 0.52 14.13 5.49
CA VAL A 181 1.83 14.05 4.83
C VAL A 181 2.00 12.70 4.10
N TRP A 182 1.64 11.60 4.77
CA TRP A 182 1.67 10.27 4.17
C TRP A 182 0.60 10.08 3.10
N TYR A 183 -0.63 10.57 3.34
CA TYR A 183 -1.73 10.49 2.38
C TYR A 183 -1.37 11.12 1.05
N GLU A 184 -0.85 12.34 1.05
CA GLU A 184 -0.47 13.05 -0.17
C GLU A 184 0.62 12.30 -0.93
N PHE A 185 1.69 11.93 -0.23
CA PHE A 185 2.81 11.18 -0.83
C PHE A 185 2.37 9.82 -1.39
N CYS A 186 1.63 9.02 -0.61
CA CYS A 186 1.16 7.72 -1.04
C CYS A 186 0.14 7.82 -2.19
N SER A 187 -0.66 8.88 -2.24
CA SER A 187 -1.61 9.12 -3.35
C SER A 187 -0.89 9.42 -4.66
N ASP A 188 0.10 10.32 -4.62
CA ASP A 188 0.94 10.64 -5.77
C ASP A 188 1.73 9.39 -6.23
N PHE A 189 2.39 8.71 -5.28
CA PHE A 189 3.13 7.47 -5.55
C PHE A 189 2.23 6.39 -6.16
N LYS A 190 1.03 6.15 -5.62
CA LYS A 190 0.10 5.12 -6.11
C LYS A 190 -0.40 5.40 -7.52
N THR A 191 -0.64 6.68 -7.85
CA THR A 191 -1.05 7.10 -9.18
C THR A 191 0.04 6.76 -10.21
N ILE A 192 1.28 7.11 -9.90
CA ILE A 192 2.45 6.83 -10.75
C ILE A 192 2.69 5.32 -10.83
N TRP A 193 2.64 4.61 -9.70
CA TRP A 193 2.87 3.16 -9.64
C TRP A 193 1.89 2.40 -10.53
N LYS A 194 0.60 2.75 -10.51
CA LYS A 194 -0.39 2.16 -11.42
C LYS A 194 -0.07 2.41 -12.89
N ARG A 195 0.33 3.64 -13.23
CA ARG A 195 0.70 4.04 -14.59
C ARG A 195 1.91 3.25 -15.10
N GLU A 196 2.98 3.20 -14.30
CA GLU A 196 4.24 2.53 -14.65
C GLU A 196 4.11 1.01 -14.66
N SER A 197 3.40 0.41 -13.69
CA SER A 197 3.10 -1.03 -13.68
C SER A 197 2.35 -1.45 -14.95
N LYS A 198 1.39 -0.64 -15.41
CA LYS A 198 0.68 -0.88 -16.68
C LYS A 198 1.61 -0.76 -17.89
N SER A 199 2.55 0.18 -17.86
CA SER A 199 3.57 0.34 -18.92
C SER A 199 4.47 -0.88 -19.01
N ILE A 200 5.02 -1.33 -17.88
CA ILE A 200 5.88 -2.53 -17.77
C ILE A 200 5.12 -3.78 -18.21
N SER A 201 3.85 -3.93 -17.80
CA SER A 201 3.00 -5.04 -18.24
C SER A 201 2.88 -5.12 -19.77
N LYS A 202 2.63 -3.98 -20.43
CA LYS A 202 2.58 -3.89 -21.90
C LYS A 202 3.93 -4.23 -22.55
N GLU A 203 5.04 -3.77 -21.97
CA GLU A 203 6.39 -4.09 -22.44
C GLU A 203 6.64 -5.60 -22.40
N ARG A 204 6.31 -6.26 -21.29
CA ARG A 204 6.45 -7.71 -21.13
C ARG A 204 5.61 -8.50 -22.13
N ILE A 205 4.36 -8.09 -22.37
CA ILE A 205 3.49 -8.72 -23.38
C ILE A 205 4.10 -8.62 -24.78
N LYS A 206 4.63 -7.45 -25.16
CA LYS A 206 5.29 -7.27 -26.46
C LYS A 206 6.51 -8.17 -26.61
N VAL A 207 7.35 -8.25 -25.59
CA VAL A 207 8.54 -9.13 -25.59
C VAL A 207 8.15 -10.60 -25.70
N ALA A 208 7.11 -11.04 -24.98
CA ALA A 208 6.59 -12.40 -25.07
C ALA A 208 6.05 -12.71 -26.48
N GLN A 209 5.28 -11.79 -27.07
CA GLN A 209 4.76 -11.93 -28.44
C GLN A 209 5.89 -12.02 -29.48
N GLN A 210 6.91 -11.16 -29.36
CA GLN A 210 8.09 -11.20 -30.24
C GLN A 210 8.85 -12.53 -30.10
N SER A 211 8.98 -13.05 -28.88
CA SER A 211 9.63 -14.33 -28.61
C SER A 211 8.87 -15.50 -29.24
N VAL A 212 7.53 -15.52 -29.12
CA VAL A 212 6.68 -16.53 -29.77
C VAL A 212 6.77 -16.45 -31.30
N ASN A 213 6.75 -15.24 -31.87
CA ASN A 213 6.88 -15.03 -33.31
C ASN A 213 8.24 -15.51 -33.84
N LYS A 214 9.33 -15.28 -33.11
CA LYS A 214 10.67 -15.77 -33.47
C LYS A 214 10.71 -17.31 -33.45
N LEU A 215 10.22 -17.94 -32.38
CA LEU A 215 10.18 -19.40 -32.24
C LEU A 215 9.30 -20.08 -33.31
N THR A 216 8.20 -19.46 -33.71
CA THR A 216 7.30 -19.98 -34.76
C THR A 216 7.82 -19.71 -36.17
N GLY A 217 8.55 -18.61 -36.39
CA GLY A 217 9.25 -18.32 -37.64
C GLY A 217 10.45 -19.25 -37.90
N GLU A 218 11.26 -19.52 -36.87
CA GLU A 218 12.40 -20.45 -36.95
C GLU A 218 11.95 -21.91 -37.20
N LYS A 219 10.81 -22.32 -36.62
CA LYS A 219 10.21 -23.65 -36.88
C LYS A 219 9.62 -23.81 -38.28
N LYS A 220 9.51 -22.76 -39.09
CA LYS A 220 9.05 -22.84 -40.50
C LYS A 220 10.15 -23.21 -41.51
N VAL A 221 11.39 -23.45 -41.07
CA VAL A 221 12.49 -23.87 -41.95
C VAL A 221 12.97 -25.28 -41.61
N GLU A 222 12.14 -26.29 -41.90
CA GLU A 222 12.59 -27.65 -42.23
C GLU A 222 11.44 -28.49 -42.79
N THR A 223 10.90 -28.09 -43.95
CA THR A 223 10.27 -29.06 -44.85
C THR A 223 11.06 -29.06 -46.14
N LYS A 224 11.90 -30.10 -46.32
CA LYS A 224 12.51 -30.39 -47.62
C LYS A 224 11.37 -30.42 -48.64
N LYS A 225 11.42 -29.54 -49.65
CA LYS A 225 10.47 -29.53 -50.78
C LYS A 225 10.57 -30.86 -51.51
N ILE A 226 9.71 -31.81 -51.18
CA ILE A 226 9.51 -33.01 -52.00
C ILE A 226 8.66 -32.55 -53.19
N ASN A 227 9.23 -32.65 -54.39
CA ASN A 227 8.58 -32.24 -55.62
C ASN A 227 7.31 -33.10 -55.85
N PRO A 228 6.09 -32.52 -55.83
CA PRO A 228 4.84 -33.29 -55.87
C PRO A 228 4.52 -33.87 -57.25
N THR A 229 5.21 -33.45 -58.30
CA THR A 229 4.94 -33.84 -59.70
C THR A 229 5.69 -35.08 -60.16
N ALA A 230 6.59 -35.64 -59.34
CA ALA A 230 7.26 -36.90 -59.69
C ALA A 230 6.29 -38.08 -59.51
N SER A 231 5.81 -38.62 -60.64
CA SER A 231 5.01 -39.84 -60.73
C SER A 231 5.66 -40.99 -59.95
N LEU A 232 4.84 -41.81 -59.27
CA LEU A 232 5.32 -43.02 -58.57
C LEU A 232 6.17 -43.93 -59.48
N LYS A 233 5.88 -43.92 -60.78
CA LYS A 233 6.58 -44.73 -61.79
C LYS A 233 8.01 -44.21 -62.06
N GLU A 234 8.21 -42.89 -62.00
CA GLU A 234 9.52 -42.23 -62.09
C GLU A 234 10.38 -42.58 -60.87
N ARG A 235 9.75 -42.58 -59.69
CA ARG A 235 10.41 -42.86 -58.40
C ARG A 235 10.86 -44.32 -58.28
N LEU A 236 10.08 -45.27 -58.80
CA LEU A 236 10.45 -46.68 -58.83
C LEU A 236 11.60 -46.94 -59.82
N ARG A 237 11.57 -46.33 -61.00
CA ARG A 237 12.66 -46.44 -62.00
C ARG A 237 14.00 -45.91 -61.49
N GLN A 238 14.01 -44.76 -60.82
CA GLN A 238 15.24 -44.20 -60.24
C GLN A 238 15.81 -45.09 -59.11
N LYS A 239 14.93 -45.81 -58.41
CA LYS A 239 15.33 -46.72 -57.34
C LYS A 239 15.88 -48.04 -57.89
N GLU A 240 15.28 -48.57 -58.96
CA GLU A 240 15.77 -49.77 -59.64
C GLU A 240 17.10 -49.52 -60.36
N ALA A 241 17.25 -48.38 -61.04
CA ALA A 241 18.49 -48.01 -61.74
C ALA A 241 19.70 -47.85 -60.79
N ASN A 242 19.46 -47.40 -59.55
CA ASN A 242 20.50 -47.30 -58.52
C ASN A 242 20.87 -48.64 -57.87
N VAL A 243 20.02 -49.67 -58.00
CA VAL A 243 20.27 -51.01 -57.45
C VAL A 243 21.02 -51.89 -58.45
N THR A 244 20.96 -51.60 -59.75
CA THR A 244 21.69 -52.37 -60.79
C THR A 244 23.10 -51.84 -61.09
N ALA A 245 23.52 -50.75 -60.46
CA ALA A 245 24.81 -50.09 -60.71
C ALA A 245 25.90 -50.41 -59.66
N ASN A 246 25.77 -51.52 -58.93
CA ASN A 246 26.82 -52.10 -58.08
C ASN A 246 27.16 -53.51 -58.53
#